data_AF-A0A1J4KK92-F1
#
_entry.id   AF-A0A1J4KK92-F1
#
_cell.length_a   1.000
_cell.length_b   1.000
_cell.length_c   1.000
_cell.angle_alpha   90.00
_cell.angle_beta   90.00
_cell.angle_gamma   90.00
#
_symmetry.space_group_name_H-M   'P 1'
#
loop_
_entity.id
_entity.type
_entity.pdbx_description
1 polymer ?
#
loop_
_entity_poly.entity_id
_entity_poly.type
_entity_poly.pdbx_seq_one_letter_code
_entity_poly.pdbx_strand_id
1 'polypeptide(L)'
;MLHTENINNSKYVKTAEENTIEPDRYSEYIMFSFGPTKANRKRPDWVLIINQHECSCVKAVAAKLSPIIKTFLKNNPNAKNFECEINDCEIDRDLISMLFFGKEIQFSRNNVDLLTKIAKGLEMTELHRDLANYQEYLHFIEDNIDRSYEINELIQCEEIIFNFSPYAIDACITNSLKFLNPYNEDVFARTLLSYCVARHYRIEQAVEFLVKLDKKLIQKNQNSIAAVFCNLVLREFKKEISSDGQRYDEYRSILQELCFIIYQLMLKNLIDSNALQQDDLILPLFFAHLMTPEKIQLAQKANIINKEDRYPSFTQIIKNVNIKDWTPAHLYNAGTGVNTFPMLLYIRQDNIEKFSQYAKTPQFKVDEKVLSNIYERCTFINDKPKLLEYAAFFGSKECFKFLLASGAEKTPGILRFAICSGNSDIIKLCDSPICTLLGSLSLAVEYHHQVVSEWLIEVKNQSCFDPIVIQNCLRFCNFHMLSYILKKGVNANLFLLEAVHYDNIPATKWLLEIKGINVNQQDTKRGFTPLHYAAQSGNIKIIGLLLGTNGIHINSRTVFNLMFHFGVLYHFFI
;
A
#
# COMPACT_ATOMS: atom_id res chain seq x y z
N MET A 1 51.60 -6.06 -9.84
CA MET A 1 51.97 -7.34 -10.48
C MET A 1 50.66 -8.02 -10.87
N LEU A 2 50.03 -7.61 -11.98
CA LEU A 2 50.19 -8.18 -13.32
C LEU A 2 50.24 -9.72 -13.31
N HIS A 3 49.10 -10.34 -13.53
CA HIS A 3 48.99 -11.49 -14.43
C HIS A 3 47.65 -11.46 -15.16
N THR A 4 47.71 -10.89 -16.35
CA THR A 4 46.79 -11.12 -17.48
C THR A 4 47.20 -12.40 -18.19
N GLU A 5 46.28 -13.32 -18.41
CA GLU A 5 46.29 -14.39 -19.41
C GLU A 5 44.96 -15.16 -19.23
N ASN A 6 44.21 -15.63 -20.22
CA ASN A 6 44.25 -15.46 -21.66
C ASN A 6 42.83 -15.82 -22.15
N ILE A 7 42.29 -15.02 -23.07
CA ILE A 7 41.01 -15.27 -23.72
C ILE A 7 41.19 -16.41 -24.71
N ASN A 8 40.44 -17.51 -24.57
CA ASN A 8 40.25 -18.44 -25.67
C ASN A 8 38.78 -18.88 -25.77
N ASN A 9 38.16 -18.40 -26.84
CA ASN A 9 36.91 -18.87 -27.40
C ASN A 9 37.02 -20.35 -27.77
N SER A 10 36.18 -21.20 -27.16
CA SER A 10 35.72 -22.40 -27.87
C SER A 10 34.32 -22.82 -27.44
N LYS A 11 33.40 -22.67 -28.40
CA LYS A 11 32.23 -23.53 -28.66
C LYS A 11 31.24 -23.71 -27.51
N TYR A 12 30.18 -22.91 -27.60
CA TYR A 12 28.81 -23.26 -27.23
C TYR A 12 28.51 -24.72 -27.60
N VAL A 13 28.48 -25.60 -26.59
CA VAL A 13 27.71 -26.83 -26.61
C VAL A 13 26.67 -26.67 -25.52
N LYS A 14 25.41 -26.53 -25.94
CA LYS A 14 24.24 -26.63 -25.08
C LYS A 14 24.25 -28.02 -24.44
N THR A 15 24.51 -28.11 -23.14
CA THR A 15 23.96 -29.17 -22.31
C THR A 15 22.88 -28.54 -21.45
N ALA A 16 21.64 -28.78 -21.88
CA ALA A 16 20.48 -28.66 -21.02
C ALA A 16 20.62 -29.73 -19.94
N GLU A 17 21.22 -29.37 -18.80
CA GLU A 17 21.00 -30.13 -17.58
C GLU A 17 19.61 -29.77 -17.10
N GLU A 18 18.68 -30.67 -17.44
CA GLU A 18 17.41 -30.83 -16.78
C GLU A 18 17.68 -30.95 -15.28
N ASN A 19 17.57 -29.83 -14.56
CA ASN A 19 17.24 -29.87 -13.14
C ASN A 19 15.82 -30.44 -13.05
N THR A 20 15.73 -31.77 -13.07
CA THR A 20 14.58 -32.52 -12.59
C THR A 20 14.36 -32.11 -11.14
N ILE A 21 13.46 -31.15 -10.95
CA ILE A 21 12.89 -30.83 -9.65
C ILE A 21 12.18 -32.11 -9.21
N GLU A 22 12.73 -32.78 -8.19
CA GLU A 22 12.11 -33.93 -7.54
C GLU A 22 10.67 -33.56 -7.11
N PRO A 23 9.64 -34.39 -7.37
CA PRO A 23 8.24 -34.03 -7.11
C PRO A 23 7.78 -34.04 -5.64
N ASP A 24 8.66 -34.20 -4.65
CA ASP A 24 8.26 -34.51 -3.26
C ASP A 24 8.40 -33.36 -2.23
N ARG A 25 8.44 -32.09 -2.66
CA ARG A 25 8.46 -30.92 -1.73
C ARG A 25 7.19 -30.06 -1.70
N TYR A 26 6.12 -30.48 -2.36
CA TYR A 26 4.87 -29.71 -2.39
C TYR A 26 3.89 -30.06 -1.24
N SER A 27 4.26 -30.97 -0.31
CA SER A 27 3.36 -31.43 0.75
C SER A 27 3.20 -30.48 1.94
N GLU A 28 3.90 -29.33 1.97
CA GLU A 28 3.90 -28.42 3.14
C GLU A 28 3.39 -26.99 2.87
N TYR A 29 3.08 -26.64 1.62
CA TYR A 29 2.58 -25.30 1.29
C TYR A 29 1.06 -25.23 1.37
N ILE A 30 0.57 -24.21 2.08
CA ILE A 30 -0.85 -23.88 2.11
C ILE A 30 -1.20 -23.24 0.76
N MET A 31 -2.09 -23.87 0.00
CA MET A 31 -2.59 -23.35 -1.26
C MET A 31 -3.77 -22.43 -0.99
N PHE A 32 -3.66 -21.18 -1.47
CA PHE A 32 -4.70 -20.16 -1.32
C PHE A 32 -5.54 -19.96 -2.58
N SER A 33 -5.22 -20.71 -3.63
CA SER A 33 -5.95 -20.73 -4.88
C SER A 33 -5.90 -22.12 -5.51
N PHE A 34 -6.82 -22.37 -6.44
CA PHE A 34 -6.87 -23.60 -7.21
C PHE A 34 -7.04 -23.31 -8.70
N GLY A 35 -6.29 -24.02 -9.55
CA GLY A 35 -6.34 -23.90 -11.00
C GLY A 35 -5.11 -23.22 -11.61
N PRO A 36 -5.05 -23.12 -12.95
CA PRO A 36 -3.89 -22.58 -13.64
C PRO A 36 -3.85 -21.05 -13.56
N THR A 37 -2.66 -20.49 -13.32
CA THR A 37 -2.41 -19.03 -13.32
C THR A 37 -2.60 -18.37 -14.70
N LYS A 38 -2.64 -19.15 -15.79
CA LYS A 38 -2.98 -18.67 -17.13
C LYS A 38 -4.39 -19.09 -17.51
N ALA A 39 -5.22 -18.11 -17.86
CA ALA A 39 -6.62 -18.33 -18.23
C ALA A 39 -6.77 -19.28 -19.42
N ASN A 40 -7.68 -20.24 -19.28
CA ASN A 40 -8.13 -21.07 -20.40
C ASN A 40 -8.80 -20.18 -21.46
N ARG A 41 -8.36 -20.31 -22.72
CA ARG A 41 -8.90 -19.52 -23.85
C ARG A 41 -10.01 -20.22 -24.62
N LYS A 42 -10.30 -21.48 -24.28
CA LYS A 42 -11.35 -22.24 -24.95
C LYS A 42 -12.72 -21.72 -24.51
N ARG A 43 -13.66 -21.59 -25.44
CA ARG A 43 -15.06 -21.31 -25.08
C ARG A 43 -15.66 -22.52 -24.34
N PRO A 44 -16.63 -22.30 -23.44
CA PRO A 44 -17.37 -23.42 -22.84
C PRO A 44 -17.99 -24.28 -23.94
N ASP A 45 -17.83 -25.60 -23.82
CA ASP A 45 -18.29 -26.58 -24.80
C ASP A 45 -19.16 -27.68 -24.18
N TRP A 46 -19.49 -27.55 -22.89
CA TRP A 46 -20.18 -28.57 -22.14
C TRP A 46 -20.95 -27.98 -20.95
N VAL A 47 -21.92 -28.74 -20.45
CA VAL A 47 -22.78 -28.31 -19.33
C VAL A 47 -22.65 -29.30 -18.18
N LEU A 48 -22.38 -28.78 -17.00
CA LEU A 48 -22.41 -29.51 -15.74
C LEU A 48 -23.67 -29.08 -14.98
N ILE A 49 -24.53 -30.02 -14.61
CA ILE A 49 -25.77 -29.76 -13.90
C ILE A 49 -25.59 -30.24 -12.46
N ILE A 50 -25.62 -29.32 -11.49
CA ILE A 50 -25.51 -29.64 -10.07
C ILE A 50 -26.75 -29.13 -9.36
N ASN A 51 -27.49 -29.99 -8.67
CA ASN A 51 -28.75 -29.62 -7.99
C ASN A 51 -29.71 -28.83 -8.91
N GLN A 52 -29.88 -29.29 -10.16
CA GLN A 52 -30.71 -28.63 -11.20
C GLN A 52 -30.18 -27.28 -11.73
N HIS A 53 -28.99 -26.86 -11.31
CA HIS A 53 -28.35 -25.64 -11.80
C HIS A 53 -27.35 -25.94 -12.93
N GLU A 54 -27.64 -25.43 -14.13
CA GLU A 54 -26.74 -25.51 -15.28
C GLU A 54 -25.52 -24.59 -15.10
N CYS A 55 -24.32 -25.18 -15.21
CA CYS A 55 -23.03 -24.51 -15.13
C CYS A 55 -22.26 -24.74 -16.44
N SER A 56 -21.84 -23.67 -17.10
CA SER A 56 -21.11 -23.75 -18.37
C SER A 56 -19.64 -24.10 -18.10
N CYS A 57 -19.13 -25.14 -18.76
CA CYS A 57 -17.78 -25.63 -18.52
C CYS A 57 -17.04 -26.06 -19.79
N VAL A 58 -15.77 -26.42 -19.61
CA VAL A 58 -14.97 -27.08 -20.66
C VAL A 58 -14.88 -28.56 -20.33
N LYS A 59 -15.38 -29.42 -21.23
CA LYS A 59 -15.44 -30.89 -21.05
C LYS A 59 -14.11 -31.50 -20.62
N ALA A 60 -13.03 -31.06 -21.26
CA ALA A 60 -11.69 -31.56 -20.97
C ALA A 60 -11.18 -31.14 -19.58
N VAL A 61 -11.56 -29.95 -19.11
CA VAL A 61 -11.20 -29.48 -17.76
C VAL A 61 -12.00 -30.27 -16.72
N ALA A 62 -13.30 -30.43 -16.91
CA ALA A 62 -14.14 -31.23 -16.02
C ALA A 62 -13.65 -32.69 -15.88
N ALA A 63 -13.27 -33.32 -17.00
CA ALA A 63 -12.69 -34.66 -17.01
C ALA A 63 -11.31 -34.74 -16.35
N LYS A 64 -10.53 -33.64 -16.35
CA LYS A 64 -9.24 -33.58 -15.67
C LYS A 64 -9.42 -33.45 -14.17
N LEU A 65 -10.35 -32.60 -13.76
CA LEU A 65 -10.60 -32.22 -12.38
C LEU A 65 -11.32 -33.31 -11.57
N SER A 66 -12.27 -34.01 -12.19
CA SER A 66 -13.11 -35.02 -11.50
C SER A 66 -12.92 -36.43 -12.09
N PRO A 67 -12.49 -37.40 -11.27
CA PRO A 67 -12.44 -38.82 -11.65
C PRO A 67 -13.81 -39.40 -12.03
N ILE A 68 -14.88 -38.97 -11.34
CA ILE A 68 -16.26 -39.39 -11.64
C ILE A 68 -16.63 -38.95 -13.06
N ILE A 69 -16.43 -37.67 -13.38
CA ILE A 69 -16.73 -37.13 -14.71
C ILE A 69 -15.87 -37.81 -15.77
N LYS A 70 -14.58 -38.02 -15.49
CA LYS A 70 -13.66 -38.74 -16.39
C LYS A 70 -14.17 -40.14 -16.72
N THR A 71 -14.65 -40.87 -15.73
CA THR A 71 -15.17 -42.23 -15.87
C THR A 71 -16.50 -42.24 -16.63
N PHE A 72 -17.41 -41.32 -16.30
CA PHE A 72 -18.66 -41.14 -17.03
C PHE A 72 -18.44 -40.87 -18.52
N LEU A 73 -17.49 -39.99 -18.85
CA LEU A 73 -17.19 -39.62 -20.24
C LEU A 73 -16.51 -40.72 -21.03
N LYS A 74 -15.77 -41.63 -20.37
CA LYS A 74 -15.25 -42.84 -21.03
C LYS A 74 -16.40 -43.75 -21.48
N ASN A 75 -17.43 -43.90 -20.65
CA ASN A 75 -18.59 -44.73 -20.95
C ASN A 75 -19.58 -44.02 -21.90
N ASN A 76 -19.61 -42.68 -21.89
CA ASN A 76 -20.57 -41.86 -22.64
C ASN A 76 -19.85 -40.72 -23.41
N PRO A 77 -19.08 -41.03 -24.48
CA PRO A 77 -18.25 -40.03 -25.15
C PRO A 77 -19.05 -38.89 -25.79
N ASN A 78 -20.29 -39.15 -26.22
CA ASN A 78 -21.17 -38.18 -26.87
C ASN A 78 -22.14 -37.47 -25.91
N ALA A 79 -22.01 -37.67 -24.59
CA ALA A 79 -22.86 -37.00 -23.60
C ALA A 79 -22.73 -35.46 -23.73
N LYS A 80 -23.88 -34.78 -23.75
CA LYS A 80 -23.98 -33.31 -23.85
C LYS A 80 -23.89 -32.61 -22.50
N ASN A 81 -24.17 -33.33 -21.42
CA ASN A 81 -24.09 -32.86 -20.05
C ASN A 81 -23.66 -33.99 -19.09
N PHE A 82 -23.36 -33.61 -17.86
CA PHE A 82 -23.27 -34.50 -16.71
C PHE A 82 -24.12 -33.89 -15.60
N GLU A 83 -24.93 -34.72 -14.94
CA GLU A 83 -25.86 -34.29 -13.90
C GLU A 83 -25.55 -35.04 -12.61
N CYS A 84 -25.49 -34.30 -11.50
CA CYS A 84 -25.33 -34.87 -10.16
C CYS A 84 -26.07 -34.06 -9.10
N GLU A 85 -26.43 -34.73 -8.01
CA GLU A 85 -26.96 -34.11 -6.80
C GLU A 85 -25.89 -34.11 -5.71
N ILE A 86 -25.72 -32.97 -5.05
CA ILE A 86 -24.79 -32.77 -3.94
C ILE A 86 -25.58 -32.21 -2.75
N ASN A 87 -25.66 -33.01 -1.69
CA ASN A 87 -26.46 -32.69 -0.51
C ASN A 87 -25.99 -31.40 0.19
N ASP A 88 -26.96 -30.65 0.73
CA ASP A 88 -26.75 -29.44 1.54
C ASP A 88 -25.85 -28.39 0.88
N CYS A 89 -25.95 -28.24 -0.44
CA CYS A 89 -25.06 -27.40 -1.24
C CYS A 89 -25.82 -26.23 -1.87
N GLU A 90 -25.59 -25.01 -1.37
CA GLU A 90 -26.10 -23.78 -1.97
C GLU A 90 -25.25 -23.41 -3.20
N ILE A 91 -25.87 -23.34 -4.37
CA ILE A 91 -25.14 -23.27 -5.65
C ILE A 91 -24.87 -21.81 -6.07
N ASP A 92 -23.59 -21.46 -6.11
CA ASP A 92 -23.08 -20.33 -6.91
C ASP A 92 -22.68 -20.84 -8.31
N ARG A 93 -23.56 -20.59 -9.29
CA ARG A 93 -23.37 -21.04 -10.68
C ARG A 93 -22.12 -20.44 -11.32
N ASP A 94 -21.81 -19.19 -11.01
CA ASP A 94 -20.71 -18.47 -11.64
C ASP A 94 -19.38 -19.02 -11.14
N LEU A 95 -19.26 -19.22 -9.82
CA LEU A 95 -18.08 -19.83 -9.22
C LEU A 95 -17.82 -21.25 -9.76
N ILE A 96 -18.84 -22.09 -9.80
CA ILE A 96 -18.72 -23.46 -10.33
C ILE A 96 -18.33 -23.42 -11.81
N SER A 97 -18.96 -22.55 -12.59
CA SER A 97 -18.61 -22.37 -14.00
C SER A 97 -17.16 -21.92 -14.16
N MET A 98 -16.67 -20.99 -13.34
CA MET A 98 -15.27 -20.53 -13.36
C MET A 98 -14.27 -21.66 -13.03
N LEU A 99 -14.57 -22.48 -12.02
CA LEU A 99 -13.76 -23.64 -11.65
C LEU A 99 -13.62 -24.62 -12.83
N PHE A 100 -14.74 -25.01 -13.43
CA PHE A 100 -14.78 -25.96 -14.55
C PHE A 100 -14.46 -25.35 -15.92
N PHE A 101 -14.36 -24.04 -16.00
CA PHE A 101 -13.72 -23.35 -17.12
C PHE A 101 -12.20 -23.43 -17.04
N GLY A 102 -11.64 -23.67 -15.85
CA GLY A 102 -10.20 -23.68 -15.59
C GLY A 102 -9.65 -22.28 -15.39
N LYS A 103 -10.42 -21.40 -14.71
CA LYS A 103 -9.86 -20.17 -14.14
C LYS A 103 -9.19 -20.49 -12.81
N GLU A 104 -8.21 -19.69 -12.43
CA GLU A 104 -7.72 -19.69 -11.06
C GLU A 104 -8.82 -19.17 -10.13
N ILE A 105 -9.13 -19.96 -9.10
CA ILE A 105 -10.10 -19.64 -8.07
C ILE A 105 -9.32 -19.31 -6.80
N GLN A 106 -9.41 -18.07 -6.34
CA GLN A 106 -8.90 -17.68 -5.02
C GLN A 106 -9.85 -18.22 -3.94
N PHE A 107 -9.31 -18.87 -2.93
CA PHE A 107 -10.10 -19.31 -1.79
C PHE A 107 -10.48 -18.14 -0.90
N SER A 108 -11.69 -18.18 -0.35
CA SER A 108 -12.23 -17.17 0.55
C SER A 108 -13.21 -17.83 1.52
N ARG A 109 -13.53 -17.16 2.64
CA ARG A 109 -14.56 -17.65 3.58
C ARG A 109 -15.91 -17.88 2.89
N ASN A 110 -16.23 -17.07 1.90
CA ASN A 110 -17.52 -17.13 1.21
C ASN A 110 -17.63 -18.32 0.24
N ASN A 111 -16.51 -18.83 -0.27
CA ASN A 111 -16.53 -19.89 -1.28
C ASN A 111 -16.03 -21.26 -0.79
N VAL A 112 -15.30 -21.31 0.34
CA VAL A 112 -14.63 -22.53 0.80
C VAL A 112 -15.60 -23.68 1.08
N ASP A 113 -16.77 -23.41 1.68
CA ASP A 113 -17.76 -24.44 2.00
C ASP A 113 -18.35 -25.07 0.74
N LEU A 114 -18.82 -24.23 -0.20
CA LEU A 114 -19.32 -24.68 -1.50
C LEU A 114 -18.26 -25.49 -2.24
N LEU A 115 -17.05 -24.95 -2.40
CA LEU A 115 -15.97 -25.65 -3.11
C LEU A 115 -15.62 -26.99 -2.44
N THR A 116 -15.70 -27.07 -1.11
CA THR A 116 -15.43 -28.32 -0.37
C THR A 116 -16.50 -29.36 -0.66
N LYS A 117 -17.77 -28.97 -0.69
CA LYS A 117 -18.90 -29.86 -1.04
C LYS A 117 -18.80 -30.34 -2.49
N ILE A 118 -18.49 -29.44 -3.43
CA ILE A 118 -18.24 -29.80 -4.83
C ILE A 118 -17.05 -30.77 -4.96
N ALA A 119 -15.94 -30.48 -4.28
CA ALA A 119 -14.74 -31.31 -4.34
C ALA A 119 -15.00 -32.72 -3.80
N LYS A 120 -15.77 -32.85 -2.70
CA LYS A 120 -16.21 -34.15 -2.16
C LYS A 120 -17.15 -34.86 -3.12
N GLY A 121 -18.22 -34.20 -3.58
CA GLY A 121 -19.25 -34.79 -4.42
C GLY A 121 -18.75 -35.26 -5.80
N LEU A 122 -17.71 -34.63 -6.32
CA LEU A 122 -17.09 -34.96 -7.61
C LEU A 122 -15.73 -35.67 -7.50
N GLU A 123 -15.35 -36.10 -6.30
CA GLU A 123 -14.07 -36.78 -6.00
C GLU A 123 -12.82 -36.02 -6.49
N MET A 124 -12.83 -34.70 -6.37
CA MET A 124 -11.71 -33.83 -6.76
C MET A 124 -10.66 -33.78 -5.65
N THR A 125 -9.78 -34.79 -5.60
CA THR A 125 -8.82 -35.01 -4.49
C THR A 125 -7.86 -33.84 -4.27
N GLU A 126 -7.29 -33.27 -5.33
CA GLU A 126 -6.37 -32.13 -5.24
C GLU A 126 -7.06 -30.89 -4.66
N LEU A 127 -8.23 -30.51 -5.22
CA LEU A 127 -9.00 -29.38 -4.72
C LEU A 127 -9.42 -29.58 -3.26
N HIS A 128 -9.88 -30.78 -2.91
CA HIS A 128 -10.30 -31.09 -1.55
C HIS A 128 -9.15 -30.95 -0.54
N ARG A 129 -7.95 -31.43 -0.86
CA ARG A 129 -6.76 -31.26 -0.03
C ARG A 129 -6.40 -29.79 0.14
N ASP A 130 -6.38 -29.04 -0.96
CA ASP A 130 -5.98 -27.63 -0.96
C ASP A 130 -6.98 -26.78 -0.15
N LEU A 131 -8.28 -27.07 -0.23
CA LEU A 131 -9.32 -26.45 0.59
C LEU A 131 -9.19 -26.80 2.09
N ALA A 132 -8.88 -28.06 2.42
CA ALA A 132 -8.67 -28.48 3.80
C ALA A 132 -7.48 -27.72 4.43
N ASN A 133 -6.37 -27.58 3.70
CA ASN A 133 -5.22 -26.79 4.14
C ASN A 133 -5.60 -25.32 4.37
N TYR A 134 -6.42 -24.74 3.49
CA TYR A 134 -6.91 -23.38 3.65
C TYR A 134 -7.87 -23.22 4.86
N GLN A 135 -8.72 -24.21 5.13
CA GLN A 135 -9.57 -24.22 6.33
C GLN A 135 -8.75 -24.31 7.62
N GLU A 136 -7.72 -25.16 7.65
CA GLU A 136 -6.76 -25.22 8.77
C GLU A 136 -6.06 -23.88 9.00
N TYR A 137 -5.64 -23.21 7.92
CA TYR A 137 -5.09 -21.85 7.99
C TYR A 137 -6.08 -20.86 8.60
N LEU A 138 -7.33 -20.83 8.15
CA LEU A 138 -8.33 -19.90 8.66
C LEU A 138 -8.56 -20.09 10.16
N HIS A 139 -8.65 -21.35 10.60
CA HIS A 139 -8.80 -21.68 12.01
C HIS A 139 -7.58 -21.27 12.83
N PHE A 140 -6.37 -21.54 12.33
CA PHE A 140 -5.13 -21.09 12.95
C PHE A 140 -5.09 -19.57 13.12
N ILE A 141 -5.43 -18.81 12.07
CA ILE A 141 -5.45 -17.35 12.15
C ILE A 141 -6.50 -16.88 13.15
N GLU A 142 -7.73 -17.38 13.12
CA GLU A 142 -8.78 -16.98 14.06
C GLU A 142 -8.40 -17.24 15.52
N ASP A 143 -7.76 -18.37 15.80
CA ASP A 143 -7.41 -18.77 17.17
C ASP A 143 -6.18 -18.06 17.74
N ASN A 144 -5.26 -17.62 16.87
CA ASN A 144 -3.93 -17.15 17.28
C ASN A 144 -3.68 -15.67 17.02
N ILE A 145 -4.36 -15.04 16.06
CA ILE A 145 -4.04 -13.64 15.69
C ILE A 145 -4.31 -12.67 16.84
N ASP A 146 -5.41 -12.84 17.57
CA ASP A 146 -5.76 -11.97 18.72
C ASP A 146 -4.93 -12.29 19.98
N ARG A 147 -4.30 -13.46 20.03
CA ARG A 147 -3.41 -13.88 21.13
C ARG A 147 -1.93 -13.56 20.85
N SER A 148 -1.59 -13.23 19.61
CA SER A 148 -0.23 -12.91 19.19
C SER A 148 0.25 -11.65 19.90
N TYR A 149 1.41 -11.75 20.56
CA TYR A 149 2.04 -10.61 21.21
C TYR A 149 2.43 -9.56 20.17
N GLU A 150 3.03 -10.00 19.06
CA GLU A 150 3.50 -9.15 17.98
C GLU A 150 2.35 -8.39 17.30
N ILE A 151 1.24 -9.06 16.99
CA ILE A 151 0.07 -8.39 16.38
C ILE A 151 -0.56 -7.39 17.36
N ASN A 152 -0.68 -7.75 18.64
CA ASN A 152 -1.18 -6.83 19.66
C ASN A 152 -0.23 -5.64 19.89
N GLU A 153 1.09 -5.84 19.82
CA GLU A 153 2.08 -4.78 19.89
C GLU A 153 1.93 -3.80 18.71
N LEU A 154 1.72 -4.32 17.50
CA LEU A 154 1.44 -3.50 16.31
C LEU A 154 0.15 -2.69 16.46
N ILE A 155 -0.96 -3.34 16.82
CA ILE A 155 -2.25 -2.69 17.05
C ILE A 155 -2.11 -1.60 18.11
N GLN A 156 -1.45 -1.90 19.24
CA GLN A 156 -1.19 -0.92 20.30
C GLN A 156 -0.37 0.27 19.81
N CYS A 157 0.62 0.06 18.94
CA CYS A 157 1.40 1.14 18.33
C CYS A 157 0.50 2.07 17.51
N GLU A 158 -0.36 1.50 16.65
CA GLU A 158 -1.34 2.25 15.87
C GLU A 158 -2.28 3.04 16.77
N GLU A 159 -2.84 2.41 17.81
CA GLU A 159 -3.75 3.08 18.75
C GLU A 159 -3.09 4.24 19.48
N ILE A 160 -1.85 4.08 19.98
CA ILE A 160 -1.13 5.13 20.69
C ILE A 160 -0.97 6.38 19.80
N ILE A 161 -0.64 6.18 18.52
CA ILE A 161 -0.39 7.26 17.57
C ILE A 161 -1.70 7.85 17.02
N PHE A 162 -2.66 7.03 16.60
CA PHE A 162 -3.89 7.50 15.96
C PHE A 162 -4.92 8.06 16.93
N ASN A 163 -4.85 7.70 18.22
CA ASN A 163 -5.60 8.35 19.29
C ASN A 163 -4.95 9.64 19.79
N PHE A 164 -3.89 10.13 19.14
CA PHE A 164 -3.27 11.40 19.45
C PHE A 164 -4.30 12.55 19.42
N SER A 165 -4.41 13.24 20.56
CA SER A 165 -5.19 14.45 20.72
C SER A 165 -4.29 15.56 21.28
N PRO A 166 -4.33 16.78 20.72
CA PRO A 166 -3.59 17.93 21.26
C PRO A 166 -3.88 18.19 22.75
N TYR A 167 -5.08 17.82 23.22
CA TYR A 167 -5.50 17.99 24.61
C TYR A 167 -5.00 16.89 25.56
N ALA A 168 -4.39 15.82 25.03
CA ALA A 168 -3.94 14.65 25.78
C ALA A 168 -2.48 14.27 25.46
N ILE A 169 -1.66 15.24 25.03
CA ILE A 169 -0.29 14.99 24.57
C ILE A 169 0.58 14.33 25.65
N ASP A 170 0.45 14.71 26.92
CA ASP A 170 1.25 14.12 28.01
C ASP A 170 0.88 12.66 28.31
N ALA A 171 -0.40 12.29 28.16
CA ALA A 171 -0.85 10.91 28.29
C ALA A 171 -0.29 10.05 27.14
N CYS A 172 -0.36 10.55 25.90
CA CYS A 172 0.22 9.90 24.74
C CYS A 172 1.74 9.70 24.88
N ILE A 173 2.47 10.73 25.36
CA ILE A 173 3.91 10.61 25.66
C ILE A 173 4.15 9.54 26.72
N THR A 174 3.37 9.52 27.80
CA THR A 174 3.53 8.53 28.88
C THR A 174 3.32 7.10 28.38
N ASN A 175 2.30 6.88 27.54
CA ASN A 175 2.05 5.57 26.95
C ASN A 175 3.18 5.18 25.98
N SER A 176 3.64 6.12 25.15
CA SER A 176 4.75 5.91 24.20
C SER A 176 6.05 5.53 24.93
N LEU A 177 6.36 6.18 26.06
CA LEU A 177 7.53 5.86 26.88
C LEU A 177 7.49 4.46 27.50
N LYS A 178 6.29 3.90 27.73
CA LYS A 178 6.13 2.53 28.24
C LYS A 178 6.19 1.50 27.12
N PHE A 179 5.77 1.89 25.93
CA PHE A 179 5.68 1.04 24.75
C PHE A 179 7.02 0.88 24.02
N LEU A 180 7.75 1.99 23.85
CA LEU A 180 8.95 2.04 23.02
C LEU A 180 10.07 1.15 23.57
N ASN A 181 10.63 0.33 22.68
CA ASN A 181 11.80 -0.48 22.91
C ASN A 181 12.61 -0.61 21.60
N PRO A 182 13.85 -1.12 21.65
CA PRO A 182 14.68 -1.21 20.44
C PRO A 182 14.10 -2.07 19.31
N TYR A 183 13.12 -2.95 19.55
CA TYR A 183 12.53 -3.81 18.52
C TYR A 183 11.33 -3.17 17.81
N ASN A 184 10.77 -2.07 18.34
CA ASN A 184 9.58 -1.43 17.78
C ASN A 184 9.77 0.06 17.41
N GLU A 185 10.96 0.63 17.59
CA GLU A 185 11.25 2.04 17.27
C GLU A 185 11.02 2.37 15.78
N ASP A 186 11.39 1.46 14.86
CA ASP A 186 11.18 1.62 13.41
C ASP A 186 9.69 1.65 13.05
N VAL A 187 8.91 0.71 13.62
CA VAL A 187 7.46 0.66 13.42
C VAL A 187 6.77 1.87 14.02
N PHE A 188 7.21 2.32 15.20
CA PHE A 188 6.67 3.53 15.82
C PHE A 188 6.92 4.77 14.96
N ALA A 189 8.14 4.93 14.45
CA ALA A 189 8.50 6.03 13.54
C ALA A 189 7.68 5.97 12.24
N ARG A 190 7.50 4.79 11.65
CA ARG A 190 6.67 4.62 10.44
C ARG A 190 5.19 4.84 10.69
N THR A 191 4.67 4.44 11.84
CA THR A 191 3.29 4.72 12.25
C THR A 191 3.08 6.22 12.43
N LEU A 192 4.05 6.95 12.98
CA LEU A 192 4.01 8.42 13.05
C LEU A 192 4.06 9.08 11.67
N LEU A 193 4.83 8.53 10.72
CA LEU A 193 4.84 9.01 9.34
C LEU A 193 3.48 8.77 8.66
N SER A 194 2.90 7.58 8.87
CA SER A 194 1.55 7.28 8.38
C SER A 194 0.51 8.24 8.96
N TYR A 195 0.59 8.53 10.26
CA TYR A 195 -0.25 9.54 10.90
C TYR A 195 -0.15 10.90 10.22
N CYS A 196 1.06 11.35 9.89
CA CYS A 196 1.28 12.60 9.15
C CYS A 196 0.62 12.58 7.76
N VAL A 197 0.60 11.44 7.07
CA VAL A 197 -0.09 11.29 5.77
C VAL A 197 -1.61 11.31 5.96
N ALA A 198 -2.13 10.44 6.83
CA ALA A 198 -3.56 10.27 7.08
C ALA A 198 -4.21 11.49 7.77
N ARG A 199 -3.43 12.28 8.51
CA ARG A 199 -3.85 13.47 9.26
C ARG A 199 -2.94 14.66 8.92
N HIS A 200 -2.76 14.93 7.63
CA HIS A 200 -1.90 16.02 7.10
C HIS A 200 -2.12 17.41 7.74
N TYR A 201 -3.31 17.69 8.27
CA TYR A 201 -3.62 18.93 8.99
C TYR A 201 -3.05 18.98 10.42
N ARG A 202 -2.41 17.90 10.89
CA ARG A 202 -1.82 17.74 12.23
C ARG A 202 -0.31 17.51 12.24
N ILE A 203 0.37 17.66 11.11
CA ILE A 203 1.81 17.37 10.97
C ILE A 203 2.63 18.19 11.97
N GLU A 204 2.30 19.46 12.16
CA GLU A 204 2.98 20.36 13.10
C GLU A 204 2.88 19.84 14.55
N GLN A 205 1.69 19.36 14.95
CA GLN A 205 1.47 18.77 16.28
C GLN A 205 2.18 17.42 16.43
N ALA A 206 2.25 16.61 15.38
CA ALA A 206 2.99 15.35 15.37
C ALA A 206 4.50 15.58 15.57
N VAL A 207 5.07 16.60 14.91
CA VAL A 207 6.47 17.00 15.11
C VAL A 207 6.71 17.54 16.52
N GLU A 208 5.81 18.34 17.07
CA GLU A 208 5.91 18.81 18.46
C GLU A 208 5.85 17.66 19.47
N PHE A 209 4.98 16.67 19.22
CA PHE A 209 4.92 15.44 20.00
C PHE A 209 6.24 14.67 19.95
N LEU A 210 6.81 14.49 18.75
CA LEU A 210 8.10 13.83 18.56
C LEU A 210 9.21 14.50 19.39
N VAL A 211 9.34 15.83 19.30
CA VAL A 211 10.35 16.60 20.04
C VAL A 211 10.20 16.39 21.55
N LYS A 212 8.97 16.44 22.08
CA LYS A 212 8.72 16.26 23.51
C LYS A 212 8.98 14.84 23.98
N LEU A 213 8.59 13.83 23.20
CA LEU A 213 8.83 12.43 23.49
C LEU A 213 10.33 12.14 23.52
N ASP A 214 11.04 12.56 22.49
CA ASP A 214 12.48 12.36 22.32
C ASP A 214 13.27 12.97 23.48
N LYS A 215 12.92 14.20 23.89
CA LYS A 215 13.52 14.83 25.07
C LYS A 215 13.37 13.98 26.34
N LYS A 216 12.20 13.35 26.56
CA LYS A 216 11.98 12.48 27.73
C LYS A 216 12.73 11.15 27.62
N LEU A 217 12.90 10.60 26.42
CA LEU A 217 13.71 9.39 26.18
C LEU A 217 15.19 9.65 26.47
N ILE A 218 15.73 10.75 25.97
CA ILE A 218 17.13 11.15 26.20
C ILE A 218 17.38 11.38 27.70
N GLN A 219 16.45 12.02 28.41
CA GLN A 219 16.54 12.18 29.88
C GLN A 219 16.58 10.85 30.64
N LYS A 220 16.06 9.77 30.04
CA LYS A 220 16.10 8.41 30.58
C LYS A 220 17.26 7.57 30.03
N ASN A 221 18.21 8.17 29.30
CA ASN A 221 19.32 7.49 28.61
C ASN A 221 18.86 6.42 27.60
N GLN A 222 17.73 6.67 26.91
CA GLN A 222 17.22 5.81 25.85
C GLN A 222 17.56 6.38 24.45
N ASN A 223 17.43 5.55 23.40
CA ASN A 223 17.68 5.95 22.01
C ASN A 223 16.79 7.13 21.59
N SER A 224 17.32 7.97 20.70
CA SER A 224 16.56 9.09 20.13
C SER A 224 15.57 8.59 19.07
N ILE A 225 14.29 8.60 19.41
CA ILE A 225 13.21 8.32 18.46
C ILE A 225 13.12 9.39 17.36
N ALA A 226 13.53 10.63 17.66
CA ALA A 226 13.59 11.70 16.66
C ALA A 226 14.64 11.38 15.59
N ALA A 227 15.81 10.84 15.96
CA ALA A 227 16.82 10.41 14.99
C ALA A 227 16.31 9.28 14.08
N VAL A 228 15.63 8.27 14.65
CA VAL A 228 14.99 7.18 13.89
C VAL A 228 13.98 7.74 12.90
N PHE A 229 13.10 8.65 13.35
CA PHE A 229 12.10 9.29 12.49
C PHE A 229 12.72 10.14 11.37
N CYS A 230 13.74 10.95 11.68
CA CYS A 230 14.42 11.79 10.67
C CYS A 230 15.09 10.93 9.60
N ASN A 231 15.77 9.85 10.00
CA ASN A 231 16.39 8.91 9.06
C ASN A 231 15.36 8.25 8.15
N LEU A 232 14.22 7.83 8.72
CA LEU A 232 13.11 7.27 7.95
C LEU A 232 12.58 8.27 6.91
N VAL A 233 12.25 9.50 7.33
CA VAL A 233 11.70 10.54 6.45
C VAL A 233 12.66 10.90 5.33
N LEU A 234 13.95 11.09 5.64
CA LEU A 234 14.98 11.40 4.64
C LEU A 234 15.16 10.24 3.64
N ARG A 235 15.11 8.99 4.12
CA ARG A 235 15.19 7.81 3.26
C ARG A 235 14.00 7.73 2.30
N GLU A 236 12.76 7.90 2.77
CA GLU A 236 11.58 7.88 1.90
C GLU A 236 11.59 9.08 0.94
N PHE A 237 12.05 10.25 1.38
CA PHE A 237 12.19 11.43 0.53
C PHE A 237 13.19 11.21 -0.61
N LYS A 238 14.38 10.69 -0.32
CA LYS A 238 15.39 10.37 -1.34
C LYS A 238 14.89 9.35 -2.35
N LYS A 239 14.13 8.33 -1.92
CA LYS A 239 13.49 7.36 -2.82
C LYS A 239 12.55 8.06 -3.82
N GLU A 240 11.69 8.96 -3.34
CA GLU A 240 10.70 9.68 -4.17
C GLU A 240 11.33 10.61 -5.23
N ILE A 241 12.52 11.17 -4.96
CA ILE A 241 13.16 12.13 -5.87
C ILE A 241 14.32 11.56 -6.71
N SER A 242 14.75 10.33 -6.43
CA SER A 242 15.79 9.65 -7.22
C SER A 242 15.29 9.27 -8.63
N SER A 243 16.16 9.28 -9.64
CA SER A 243 15.83 8.90 -11.03
C SER A 243 15.43 7.43 -11.19
N ASP A 244 15.88 6.56 -10.28
CA ASP A 244 15.39 5.17 -10.15
C ASP A 244 13.95 5.09 -9.63
N GLY A 245 13.44 6.20 -9.08
CA GLY A 245 12.05 6.38 -8.64
C GLY A 245 11.02 6.32 -9.78
N GLN A 246 11.44 6.42 -11.05
CA GLN A 246 10.56 6.27 -12.21
C GLN A 246 10.22 4.80 -12.59
N ARG A 247 10.38 3.84 -11.68
CA ARG A 247 9.85 2.47 -11.85
C ARG A 247 9.16 1.89 -10.60
N TYR A 248 8.57 2.75 -9.77
CA TYR A 248 7.57 2.34 -8.78
C TYR A 248 6.15 2.65 -9.28
N ASP A 249 5.79 2.16 -10.48
CA ASP A 249 4.51 2.41 -11.18
C ASP A 249 3.22 1.96 -10.43
N GLU A 250 3.28 1.61 -9.15
CA GLU A 250 2.14 1.09 -8.39
C GLU A 250 1.83 1.85 -7.09
N TYR A 251 2.69 2.78 -6.64
CA TYR A 251 2.53 3.40 -5.32
C TYR A 251 2.16 4.87 -5.43
N ARG A 252 1.13 5.28 -4.69
CA ARG A 252 0.79 6.69 -4.54
C ARG A 252 1.95 7.42 -3.85
N SER A 253 2.43 8.49 -4.47
CA SER A 253 3.46 9.37 -3.89
C SER A 253 2.95 10.06 -2.62
N ILE A 254 3.87 10.29 -1.67
CA ILE A 254 3.68 11.11 -0.47
C ILE A 254 4.69 12.27 -0.41
N LEU A 255 5.19 12.70 -1.58
CA LEU A 255 6.29 13.67 -1.66
C LEU A 255 5.98 15.01 -0.99
N GLN A 256 4.76 15.54 -1.12
CA GLN A 256 4.39 16.81 -0.48
C GLN A 256 4.35 16.70 1.05
N GLU A 257 3.85 15.57 1.56
CA GLU A 257 3.84 15.27 2.99
C GLU A 257 5.28 15.22 3.51
N LEU A 258 6.18 14.51 2.81
CA LEU A 258 7.60 14.44 3.15
C LEU A 258 8.29 15.81 3.11
N CYS A 259 8.03 16.63 2.08
CA CYS A 259 8.58 17.99 1.99
C CYS A 259 8.17 18.84 3.20
N PHE A 260 6.88 18.81 3.55
CA PHE A 260 6.37 19.59 4.68
C PHE A 260 6.89 19.07 6.02
N ILE A 261 6.95 17.75 6.22
CA ILE A 261 7.53 17.14 7.45
C ILE A 261 8.99 17.55 7.60
N ILE A 262 9.82 17.41 6.56
CA ILE A 262 11.24 17.81 6.58
C ILE A 262 11.38 19.28 6.97
N TYR A 263 10.56 20.16 6.37
CA TYR A 263 10.59 21.57 6.71
C TYR A 263 10.25 21.84 8.19
N GLN A 264 9.23 21.17 8.74
CA GLN A 264 8.91 21.28 10.17
C GLN A 264 10.03 20.74 11.07
N LEU A 265 10.70 19.65 10.67
CA LEU A 265 11.86 19.11 11.39
C LEU A 265 13.06 20.08 11.36
N MET A 266 13.29 20.77 10.23
CA MET A 266 14.31 21.82 10.12
C MET A 266 14.00 23.00 11.05
N LEU A 267 12.74 23.46 11.13
CA LEU A 267 12.33 24.51 12.08
C LEU A 267 12.58 24.13 13.55
N LYS A 268 12.62 22.83 13.86
CA LYS A 268 12.93 22.30 15.19
C LYS A 268 14.41 21.95 15.37
N ASN A 269 15.26 22.24 14.38
CA ASN A 269 16.69 21.89 14.33
C ASN A 269 16.96 20.38 14.49
N LEU A 270 16.03 19.53 14.04
CA LEU A 270 16.22 18.07 14.02
C LEU A 270 16.87 17.57 12.72
N ILE A 271 16.71 18.32 11.64
CA ILE A 271 17.36 18.08 10.34
C ILE A 271 18.10 19.34 9.93
N ASP A 272 19.36 19.18 9.53
CA ASP A 272 20.16 20.25 8.92
C ASP A 272 19.97 20.30 7.41
N SER A 273 20.10 21.48 6.80
CA SER A 273 19.91 21.65 5.35
C SER A 273 20.90 20.84 4.51
N ASN A 274 22.09 20.54 5.04
CA ASN A 274 23.08 19.69 4.36
C ASN A 274 22.61 18.24 4.22
N ALA A 275 21.68 17.76 5.06
CA ALA A 275 21.12 16.41 4.94
C ALA A 275 20.34 16.18 3.63
N LEU A 276 19.91 17.28 2.99
CA LEU A 276 19.20 17.28 1.70
C LEU A 276 20.16 17.47 0.51
N GLN A 277 21.39 17.93 0.75
CA GLN A 277 22.33 18.28 -0.31
C GLN A 277 23.13 17.05 -0.74
N GLN A 278 22.84 16.55 -1.93
CA GLN A 278 23.68 15.60 -2.67
C GLN A 278 23.90 16.18 -4.07
N ASP A 279 25.14 16.12 -4.57
CA ASP A 279 25.56 16.89 -5.75
C ASP A 279 24.68 16.60 -6.98
N ASP A 280 24.27 15.34 -7.15
CA ASP A 280 23.51 14.84 -8.30
C ASP A 280 21.97 14.96 -8.17
N LEU A 281 21.45 15.41 -7.02
CA LEU A 281 20.01 15.41 -6.74
C LEU A 281 19.37 16.78 -7.00
N ILE A 282 18.26 16.78 -7.74
CA ILE A 282 17.41 17.97 -7.93
C ILE A 282 16.31 17.94 -6.87
N LEU A 283 16.33 18.92 -5.96
CA LEU A 283 15.29 19.02 -4.93
C LEU A 283 13.96 19.50 -5.53
N PRO A 284 12.82 19.11 -4.95
CA PRO A 284 11.53 19.70 -5.26
C PRO A 284 11.55 21.22 -5.07
N LEU A 285 10.77 21.95 -5.87
CA LEU A 285 10.65 23.41 -5.79
C LEU A 285 10.18 23.92 -4.40
N PHE A 286 9.62 23.04 -3.57
CA PHE A 286 9.37 23.30 -2.15
C PHE A 286 10.63 23.81 -1.42
N PHE A 287 11.81 23.29 -1.78
CA PHE A 287 13.11 23.66 -1.19
C PHE A 287 13.92 24.63 -2.06
N ALA A 288 13.26 25.44 -2.90
CA ALA A 288 13.94 26.34 -3.82
C ALA A 288 14.91 27.32 -3.12
N HIS A 289 14.62 27.73 -1.89
CA HIS A 289 15.50 28.59 -1.09
C HIS A 289 16.85 27.96 -0.70
N LEU A 290 17.02 26.64 -0.86
CA LEU A 290 18.26 25.90 -0.62
C LEU A 290 19.05 25.62 -1.91
N MET A 291 18.54 26.01 -3.07
CA MET A 291 19.11 25.68 -4.38
C MET A 291 19.77 26.89 -5.04
N THR A 292 20.74 26.65 -5.91
CA THR A 292 21.28 27.69 -6.80
C THR A 292 20.25 28.07 -7.88
N PRO A 293 20.34 29.26 -8.48
CA PRO A 293 19.46 29.66 -9.59
C PRO A 293 19.41 28.64 -10.74
N GLU A 294 20.53 27.99 -11.07
CA GLU A 294 20.63 26.97 -12.11
C GLU A 294 19.84 25.70 -11.74
N LYS A 295 19.95 25.24 -10.48
CA LYS A 295 19.17 24.09 -9.98
C LYS A 295 17.67 24.41 -9.92
N ILE A 296 17.28 25.64 -9.55
CA ILE A 296 15.88 26.09 -9.59
C ILE A 296 15.34 26.03 -11.02
N GLN A 297 16.07 26.57 -12.00
CA GLN A 297 15.66 26.53 -13.41
C GLN A 297 15.52 25.09 -13.92
N LEU A 298 16.43 24.19 -13.51
CA LEU A 298 16.35 22.78 -13.86
C LEU A 298 15.11 22.10 -13.26
N ALA A 299 14.83 22.35 -11.97
CA ALA A 299 13.63 21.87 -11.30
C ALA A 299 12.33 22.41 -11.92
N GLN A 300 12.32 23.68 -12.36
CA GLN A 300 11.18 24.24 -13.08
C GLN A 300 10.96 23.54 -14.43
N LYS A 301 12.02 23.35 -15.22
CA LYS A 301 11.94 22.64 -16.49
C LYS A 301 11.40 21.23 -16.33
N ALA A 302 11.82 20.51 -15.28
CA ALA A 302 11.31 19.18 -14.96
C ALA A 302 9.81 19.14 -14.59
N ASN A 303 9.25 20.26 -14.13
CA ASN A 303 7.83 20.38 -13.77
C ASN A 303 6.94 20.88 -14.92
N ILE A 304 7.51 21.16 -16.10
CA ILE A 304 6.73 21.47 -17.30
C ILE A 304 6.28 20.14 -17.92
N ILE A 305 4.97 19.89 -17.88
CA ILE A 305 4.36 18.68 -18.44
C ILE A 305 3.38 19.12 -19.53
N ASN A 306 3.49 18.57 -20.74
CA ASN A 306 2.64 18.94 -21.88
C ASN A 306 2.58 20.46 -22.14
N LYS A 307 3.71 21.16 -21.95
CA LYS A 307 3.85 22.63 -22.06
C LYS A 307 3.06 23.44 -21.01
N GLU A 308 2.46 22.78 -20.02
CA GLU A 308 1.87 23.44 -18.86
C GLU A 308 2.85 23.43 -17.69
N ASP A 309 3.01 24.59 -17.05
CA ASP A 309 3.69 24.68 -15.77
C ASP A 309 2.80 24.05 -14.69
N ARG A 310 3.32 23.04 -13.99
CA ARG A 310 2.64 22.40 -12.86
C ARG A 310 2.36 23.39 -11.73
N TYR A 311 3.22 24.39 -11.51
CA TYR A 311 3.15 25.32 -10.39
C TYR A 311 3.20 26.80 -10.83
N PRO A 312 2.17 27.28 -11.57
CA PRO A 312 2.18 28.60 -12.18
C PRO A 312 2.27 29.74 -11.15
N SER A 313 1.72 29.55 -9.94
CA SER A 313 1.81 30.51 -8.84
C SER A 313 3.26 30.73 -8.38
N PHE A 314 4.07 29.69 -8.34
CA PHE A 314 5.47 29.81 -7.95
C PHE A 314 6.32 30.47 -9.04
N THR A 315 6.07 30.15 -10.31
CA THR A 315 6.74 30.82 -11.44
C THR A 315 6.48 32.33 -11.46
N GLN A 316 5.30 32.78 -11.01
CA GLN A 316 5.03 34.20 -10.82
C GLN A 316 5.87 34.84 -9.69
N ILE A 317 6.09 34.11 -8.59
CA ILE A 317 6.89 34.57 -7.44
C ILE A 317 8.36 34.78 -7.85
N ILE A 318 8.93 33.87 -8.65
CA ILE A 318 10.35 33.91 -9.02
C ILE A 318 10.65 34.67 -10.31
N LYS A 319 9.68 35.44 -10.85
CA LYS A 319 9.93 36.39 -11.96
C LYS A 319 11.04 37.39 -11.62
N ASN A 320 11.26 37.64 -10.33
CA ASN A 320 12.43 38.36 -9.83
C ASN A 320 13.58 37.37 -9.69
N VAL A 321 14.64 37.55 -10.49
CA VAL A 321 15.78 36.62 -10.58
C VAL A 321 16.57 36.52 -9.25
N ASN A 322 16.47 37.52 -8.38
CA ASN A 322 17.19 37.57 -7.12
C ASN A 322 16.50 36.76 -6.02
N ILE A 323 17.16 35.69 -5.57
CA ILE A 323 16.68 34.78 -4.51
C ILE A 323 16.29 35.52 -3.23
N LYS A 324 17.01 36.59 -2.88
CA LYS A 324 16.77 37.34 -1.63
C LYS A 324 15.41 38.04 -1.60
N ASP A 325 14.84 38.36 -2.76
CA ASP A 325 13.63 39.19 -2.85
C ASP A 325 12.36 38.36 -2.59
N TRP A 326 12.34 37.09 -3.00
CA TRP A 326 11.17 36.22 -2.84
C TRP A 326 11.28 35.23 -1.66
N THR A 327 12.50 35.01 -1.12
CA THR A 327 12.74 34.05 -0.03
C THR A 327 11.83 34.27 1.18
N PRO A 328 11.60 35.49 1.70
CA PRO A 328 10.74 35.67 2.87
C PRO A 328 9.29 35.20 2.66
N ALA A 329 8.71 35.54 1.50
CA ALA A 329 7.36 35.10 1.15
C ALA A 329 7.28 33.58 0.92
N HIS A 330 8.32 33.00 0.31
CA HIS A 330 8.42 31.57 0.11
C HIS A 330 8.51 30.80 1.44
N LEU A 331 9.36 31.22 2.37
CA LEU A 331 9.50 30.58 3.68
C LEU A 331 8.20 30.69 4.50
N TYR A 332 7.51 31.84 4.43
CA TYR A 332 6.20 31.99 5.05
C TYR A 332 5.18 30.97 4.50
N ASN A 333 5.05 30.88 3.18
CA ASN A 333 4.10 29.96 2.54
C ASN A 333 4.48 28.48 2.72
N ALA A 334 5.78 28.16 2.69
CA ALA A 334 6.27 26.81 3.01
C ALA A 334 5.95 26.43 4.46
N GLY A 335 6.05 27.39 5.40
CA GLY A 335 5.68 27.18 6.79
C GLY A 335 4.19 27.02 7.04
N THR A 336 3.33 27.66 6.23
CA THR A 336 1.88 27.41 6.32
C THR A 336 1.48 26.11 5.66
N GLY A 337 2.20 25.62 4.63
CA GLY A 337 1.96 24.30 4.03
C GLY A 337 0.57 24.15 3.42
N VAL A 338 0.00 25.23 2.88
CA VAL A 338 -1.34 25.24 2.29
C VAL A 338 -1.32 25.98 0.97
N ASN A 339 -2.23 25.60 0.08
CA ASN A 339 -2.45 26.39 -1.13
C ASN A 339 -2.86 27.83 -0.75
N THR A 340 -2.15 28.80 -1.33
CA THR A 340 -2.20 30.22 -0.94
C THR A 340 -3.47 30.95 -1.37
N PHE A 341 -4.37 30.32 -2.15
CA PHE A 341 -5.63 30.93 -2.56
C PHE A 341 -6.62 31.03 -1.38
N PRO A 342 -7.10 32.23 -1.01
CA PRO A 342 -7.91 32.44 0.19
C PRO A 342 -9.18 31.57 0.26
N MET A 343 -9.87 31.36 -0.88
CA MET A 343 -11.09 30.55 -0.92
C MET A 343 -10.87 29.10 -0.44
N LEU A 344 -9.69 28.54 -0.69
CA LEU A 344 -9.35 27.17 -0.31
C LEU A 344 -9.12 27.05 1.20
N LEU A 345 -8.67 28.13 1.85
CA LEU A 345 -8.60 28.21 3.31
C LEU A 345 -10.00 28.22 3.93
N TYR A 346 -10.94 28.93 3.31
CA TYR A 346 -12.32 28.96 3.80
C TYR A 346 -12.96 27.58 3.69
N ILE A 347 -12.76 26.88 2.56
CA ILE A 347 -13.23 25.49 2.41
C ILE A 347 -12.57 24.59 3.44
N ARG A 348 -11.24 24.62 3.60
CA ARG A 348 -10.50 23.80 4.59
C ARG A 348 -11.02 23.98 6.02
N GLN A 349 -11.49 25.18 6.37
CA GLN A 349 -12.02 25.52 7.69
C GLN A 349 -13.54 25.34 7.80
N ASP A 350 -14.18 24.87 6.73
CA ASP A 350 -15.65 24.82 6.54
C ASP A 350 -16.34 26.16 6.88
N ASN A 351 -15.66 27.27 6.60
CA ASN A 351 -16.14 28.62 6.87
C ASN A 351 -17.07 29.10 5.74
N ILE A 352 -18.32 28.67 5.81
CA ILE A 352 -19.34 28.98 4.81
C ILE A 352 -19.63 30.49 4.68
N GLU A 353 -19.50 31.26 5.76
CA GLU A 353 -19.74 32.70 5.74
C GLU A 353 -18.74 33.41 4.81
N LYS A 354 -17.44 33.19 5.01
CA LYS A 354 -16.39 33.77 4.17
C LYS A 354 -16.40 33.18 2.76
N PHE A 355 -16.67 31.88 2.64
CA PHE A 355 -16.70 31.22 1.34
C PHE A 355 -17.86 31.72 0.47
N SER A 356 -19.07 31.83 1.01
CA SER A 356 -20.23 32.34 0.28
C SER A 356 -20.08 33.81 -0.12
N GLN A 357 -19.38 34.63 0.69
CA GLN A 357 -19.01 36.00 0.30
C GLN A 357 -18.05 36.00 -0.89
N TYR A 358 -17.01 35.16 -0.86
CA TYR A 358 -16.08 35.02 -1.99
C TYR A 358 -16.77 34.51 -3.26
N ALA A 359 -17.74 33.59 -3.13
CA ALA A 359 -18.47 33.02 -4.25
C ALA A 359 -19.33 34.04 -5.02
N LYS A 360 -19.57 35.23 -4.46
CA LYS A 360 -20.25 36.35 -5.15
C LYS A 360 -19.34 37.14 -6.10
N THR A 361 -18.03 36.90 -6.04
CA THR A 361 -17.06 37.62 -6.88
C THR A 361 -17.16 37.16 -8.34
N PRO A 362 -16.97 38.05 -9.34
CA PRO A 362 -17.06 37.68 -10.76
C PRO A 362 -16.06 36.61 -11.22
N GLN A 363 -14.98 36.41 -10.44
CA GLN A 363 -13.92 35.46 -10.75
C GLN A 363 -14.27 34.03 -10.34
N PHE A 364 -15.23 33.86 -9.41
CA PHE A 364 -15.59 32.55 -8.90
C PHE A 364 -16.30 31.70 -9.95
N LYS A 365 -15.83 30.46 -10.11
CA LYS A 365 -16.50 29.44 -10.94
C LYS A 365 -16.71 28.18 -10.10
N VAL A 366 -17.96 27.71 -10.05
CA VAL A 366 -18.36 26.59 -9.18
C VAL A 366 -17.62 25.28 -9.51
N ASP A 367 -17.37 25.01 -10.79
CA ASP A 367 -16.69 23.80 -11.29
C ASP A 367 -15.19 24.01 -11.57
N GLU A 368 -14.59 25.06 -10.98
CA GLU A 368 -13.17 25.32 -11.14
C GLU A 368 -12.30 24.18 -10.58
N LYS A 369 -11.18 23.91 -11.26
CA LYS A 369 -10.14 23.02 -10.75
C LYS A 369 -9.16 23.83 -9.90
N VAL A 370 -8.84 23.30 -8.73
CA VAL A 370 -7.83 23.84 -7.83
C VAL A 370 -6.46 23.66 -8.48
N LEU A 371 -5.77 24.77 -8.79
CA LEU A 371 -4.43 24.68 -9.35
C LEU A 371 -3.45 24.10 -8.33
N SER A 372 -2.58 23.22 -8.80
CA SER A 372 -1.48 22.67 -8.00
C SER A 372 -0.56 23.79 -7.51
N ASN A 373 -0.06 23.65 -6.29
CA ASN A 373 0.76 24.63 -5.61
C ASN A 373 1.93 23.93 -4.92
N ILE A 374 3.14 24.49 -5.00
CA ILE A 374 4.31 23.91 -4.33
C ILE A 374 4.15 23.85 -2.82
N TYR A 375 3.29 24.68 -2.23
CA TYR A 375 3.10 24.74 -0.78
C TYR A 375 2.00 23.80 -0.27
N GLU A 376 1.22 23.15 -1.14
CA GLU A 376 0.17 22.23 -0.68
C GLU A 376 0.80 20.97 -0.08
N ARG A 377 0.64 20.80 1.25
CA ARG A 377 1.25 19.72 2.03
C ARG A 377 0.75 18.30 1.72
N CYS A 378 -0.40 18.14 1.06
CA CYS A 378 -0.95 16.83 0.75
C CYS A 378 -0.82 16.52 -0.73
N THR A 379 -0.15 15.41 -1.07
CA THR A 379 0.11 15.02 -2.46
C THR A 379 -1.20 14.72 -3.21
N PHE A 380 -2.15 14.05 -2.55
CA PHE A 380 -3.43 13.66 -3.13
C PHE A 380 -4.24 14.85 -3.67
N ILE A 381 -4.33 15.90 -2.87
CA ILE A 381 -5.18 17.04 -3.18
C ILE A 381 -4.48 18.07 -4.08
N ASN A 382 -3.18 17.88 -4.31
CA ASN A 382 -2.36 18.73 -5.17
C ASN A 382 -2.36 18.28 -6.64
N ASP A 383 -3.32 17.44 -7.05
CA ASP A 383 -3.50 16.96 -8.42
C ASP A 383 -4.79 17.47 -9.07
N LYS A 384 -4.89 18.80 -9.19
CA LYS A 384 -5.96 19.52 -9.90
C LYS A 384 -7.42 19.07 -9.58
N PRO A 385 -7.82 18.87 -8.31
CA PRO A 385 -9.20 18.47 -7.97
C PRO A 385 -10.19 19.59 -8.27
N LYS A 386 -11.46 19.27 -8.52
CA LYS A 386 -12.54 20.27 -8.53
C LYS A 386 -12.77 20.84 -7.12
N LEU A 387 -13.37 22.03 -7.02
CA LEU A 387 -13.74 22.63 -5.72
C LEU A 387 -14.63 21.72 -4.87
N LEU A 388 -15.57 21.00 -5.49
CA LEU A 388 -16.45 20.06 -4.79
C LEU A 388 -15.67 18.86 -4.23
N GLU A 389 -14.71 18.33 -4.99
CA GLU A 389 -13.80 17.26 -4.54
C GLU A 389 -12.89 17.75 -3.41
N TYR A 390 -12.40 18.99 -3.50
CA TYR A 390 -11.62 19.64 -2.45
C TYR A 390 -12.43 19.78 -1.15
N ALA A 391 -13.67 20.25 -1.21
CA ALA A 391 -14.56 20.28 -0.05
C ALA A 391 -14.85 18.88 0.52
N ALA A 392 -15.02 17.88 -0.35
CA ALA A 392 -15.21 16.49 0.07
C ALA A 392 -14.01 15.95 0.84
N PHE A 393 -12.79 16.21 0.35
CA PHE A 393 -11.54 15.75 0.97
C PHE A 393 -11.31 16.30 2.39
N PHE A 394 -11.59 17.59 2.59
CA PHE A 394 -11.44 18.21 3.90
C PHE A 394 -12.63 17.96 4.85
N GLY A 395 -13.65 17.23 4.41
CA GLY A 395 -14.83 16.97 5.23
C GLY A 395 -15.70 18.21 5.44
N SER A 396 -15.56 19.24 4.59
CA SER A 396 -16.16 20.57 4.71
C SER A 396 -17.63 20.54 4.33
N LYS A 397 -18.47 20.06 5.25
CA LYS A 397 -19.87 19.71 5.00
C LYS A 397 -20.69 20.90 4.53
N GLU A 398 -20.52 22.08 5.12
CA GLU A 398 -21.33 23.24 4.78
C GLU A 398 -20.89 23.87 3.46
N CYS A 399 -19.58 24.01 3.22
CA CYS A 399 -19.05 24.41 1.92
C CYS A 399 -19.40 23.42 0.81
N PHE A 400 -19.38 22.11 1.08
CA PHE A 400 -19.75 21.06 0.13
C PHE A 400 -21.22 21.17 -0.31
N LYS A 401 -22.14 21.32 0.64
CA LYS A 401 -23.57 21.54 0.34
C LYS A 401 -23.80 22.81 -0.45
N PHE A 402 -23.11 23.90 -0.09
CA PHE A 402 -23.21 25.17 -0.83
C PHE A 402 -22.76 25.02 -2.28
N LEU A 403 -21.66 24.30 -2.54
CA LEU A 403 -21.18 24.03 -3.90
C LEU A 403 -22.21 23.24 -4.71
N LEU A 404 -22.80 22.19 -4.14
CA LEU A 404 -23.88 21.43 -4.79
C LEU A 404 -25.10 22.32 -5.10
N ALA A 405 -25.52 23.13 -4.14
CA ALA A 405 -26.64 24.08 -4.33
C ALA A 405 -26.33 25.15 -5.39
N SER A 406 -25.05 25.47 -5.58
CA SER A 406 -24.56 26.41 -6.59
C SER A 406 -24.35 25.76 -7.97
N GLY A 407 -24.68 24.48 -8.14
CA GLY A 407 -24.62 23.77 -9.41
C GLY A 407 -23.34 22.94 -9.65
N ALA A 408 -22.50 22.71 -8.63
CA ALA A 408 -21.33 21.86 -8.78
C ALA A 408 -21.73 20.41 -9.13
N GLU A 409 -21.07 19.84 -10.14
CA GLU A 409 -21.35 18.47 -10.57
C GLU A 409 -20.48 17.42 -9.85
N LYS A 410 -21.11 16.32 -9.42
CA LYS A 410 -20.40 15.16 -8.89
C LYS A 410 -19.62 14.48 -10.03
N THR A 411 -18.31 14.36 -9.85
CA THR A 411 -17.45 13.59 -10.76
C THR A 411 -17.56 12.10 -10.43
N PRO A 412 -17.24 11.20 -11.39
CA PRO A 412 -17.13 9.77 -11.08
C PRO A 412 -16.15 9.49 -9.94
N GLY A 413 -15.10 10.30 -9.81
CA GLY A 413 -14.05 10.16 -8.79
C GLY A 413 -14.35 10.88 -7.47
N ILE A 414 -15.54 11.41 -7.20
CA ILE A 414 -15.75 12.19 -5.97
C ILE A 414 -15.66 11.33 -4.69
N LEU A 415 -16.03 10.05 -4.76
CA LEU A 415 -16.07 9.16 -3.60
C LEU A 415 -14.68 8.97 -2.94
N ARG A 416 -13.59 8.92 -3.71
CA ARG A 416 -12.24 8.80 -3.14
C ARG A 416 -11.89 9.98 -2.23
N PHE A 417 -12.30 11.20 -2.59
CA PHE A 417 -12.07 12.40 -1.78
C PHE A 417 -12.90 12.34 -0.50
N ALA A 418 -14.19 12.02 -0.62
CA ALA A 418 -15.07 11.83 0.52
C ALA A 418 -14.55 10.76 1.50
N ILE A 419 -14.04 9.64 0.98
CA ILE A 419 -13.46 8.56 1.78
C ILE A 419 -12.22 9.03 2.54
N CYS A 420 -11.31 9.79 1.91
CA CYS A 420 -10.13 10.33 2.59
C CYS A 420 -10.51 11.18 3.82
N SER A 421 -11.63 11.90 3.75
CA SER A 421 -12.12 12.71 4.88
C SER A 421 -12.68 11.88 6.05
N GLY A 422 -13.18 10.66 5.78
CA GLY A 422 -13.95 9.86 6.74
C GLY A 422 -15.31 10.45 7.12
N ASN A 423 -15.76 11.55 6.49
CA ASN A 423 -17.04 12.18 6.80
C ASN A 423 -18.20 11.36 6.22
N SER A 424 -18.89 10.61 7.07
CA SER A 424 -19.96 9.69 6.68
C SER A 424 -21.14 10.38 5.99
N ASP A 425 -21.43 11.65 6.32
CA ASP A 425 -22.48 12.43 5.65
C ASP A 425 -22.09 12.76 4.21
N ILE A 426 -20.86 13.19 3.98
CA ILE A 426 -20.36 13.49 2.63
C ILE A 426 -20.26 12.20 1.80
N ILE A 427 -19.80 11.10 2.39
CA ILE A 427 -19.74 9.79 1.71
C ILE A 427 -21.14 9.38 1.24
N LYS A 428 -22.16 9.46 2.12
CA LYS A 428 -23.56 9.18 1.75
C LYS A 428 -24.08 10.11 0.67
N LEU A 429 -23.74 11.40 0.72
CA LEU A 429 -24.11 12.35 -0.33
C LEU A 429 -23.43 12.03 -1.67
N CYS A 430 -22.24 11.45 -1.67
CA CYS A 430 -21.49 11.09 -2.87
C CYS A 430 -21.93 9.75 -3.48
N ASP A 431 -22.35 8.79 -2.65
CA ASP A 431 -22.76 7.44 -3.08
C ASP A 431 -23.94 7.48 -4.05
N SER A 432 -23.64 7.38 -5.35
CA SER A 432 -24.60 7.51 -6.43
C SER A 432 -24.16 6.67 -7.64
N PRO A 433 -25.08 6.27 -8.55
CA PRO A 433 -24.74 5.39 -9.68
C PRO A 433 -23.67 5.91 -10.65
N ILE A 434 -23.42 7.22 -10.65
CA ILE A 434 -22.40 7.88 -11.50
C ILE A 434 -20.99 7.70 -10.93
N CYS A 435 -20.87 7.41 -9.63
CA CYS A 435 -19.58 7.38 -8.94
C CYS A 435 -18.89 6.02 -9.06
N THR A 436 -17.58 6.05 -9.26
CA THR A 436 -16.73 4.86 -9.21
C THR A 436 -16.17 4.64 -7.81
N LEU A 437 -15.99 3.36 -7.51
CA LEU A 437 -15.44 2.84 -6.28
C LEU A 437 -13.98 2.37 -6.43
N LEU A 438 -13.39 2.57 -7.62
CA LEU A 438 -12.02 2.18 -7.91
C LEU A 438 -11.02 2.91 -7.01
N GLY A 439 -10.16 2.15 -6.33
CA GLY A 439 -9.14 2.66 -5.40
C GLY A 439 -9.68 3.10 -4.03
N SER A 440 -11.00 3.08 -3.82
CA SER A 440 -11.63 3.53 -2.58
C SER A 440 -11.16 2.78 -1.34
N LEU A 441 -11.08 1.44 -1.38
CA LEU A 441 -10.61 0.66 -0.23
C LEU A 441 -9.14 0.97 0.09
N SER A 442 -8.27 1.05 -0.92
CA SER A 442 -6.85 1.39 -0.69
C SER A 442 -6.66 2.74 0.02
N LEU A 443 -7.50 3.73 -0.29
CA LEU A 443 -7.50 5.04 0.37
C LEU A 443 -8.12 4.99 1.77
N ALA A 444 -9.18 4.20 1.98
CA ALA A 444 -9.75 4.00 3.30
C ALA A 444 -8.73 3.36 4.27
N VAL A 445 -7.91 2.43 3.78
CA VAL A 445 -6.78 1.84 4.53
C VAL A 445 -5.69 2.88 4.78
N GLU A 446 -5.25 3.61 3.75
CA GLU A 446 -4.22 4.67 3.88
C GLU A 446 -4.60 5.75 4.89
N TYR A 447 -5.88 6.15 4.95
CA TYR A 447 -6.36 7.20 5.87
C TYR A 447 -6.88 6.66 7.21
N HIS A 448 -6.72 5.35 7.48
CA HIS A 448 -7.15 4.67 8.71
C HIS A 448 -8.64 4.87 9.04
N HIS A 449 -9.50 4.69 8.04
CA HIS A 449 -10.96 4.71 8.20
C HIS A 449 -11.50 3.27 8.27
N GLN A 450 -11.34 2.63 9.42
CA GLN A 450 -11.70 1.22 9.63
C GLN A 450 -13.15 0.92 9.24
N VAL A 451 -14.11 1.67 9.79
CA VAL A 451 -15.55 1.49 9.52
C VAL A 451 -15.88 1.65 8.03
N VAL A 452 -15.20 2.56 7.33
CA VAL A 452 -15.39 2.74 5.88
C VAL A 452 -14.79 1.57 5.11
N SER A 453 -13.65 1.05 5.54
CA SER A 453 -12.99 -0.10 4.92
C SER A 453 -13.85 -1.36 5.02
N GLU A 454 -14.43 -1.61 6.20
CA GLU A 454 -15.37 -2.72 6.43
C GLU A 454 -16.62 -2.57 5.57
N TRP A 455 -17.23 -1.37 5.51
CA TRP A 455 -18.37 -1.10 4.65
C TRP A 455 -18.06 -1.35 3.16
N LEU A 456 -16.88 -0.95 2.68
CA LEU A 456 -16.46 -1.20 1.30
C LEU A 456 -16.34 -2.69 0.99
N ILE A 457 -15.83 -3.49 1.92
CA ILE A 457 -15.68 -4.93 1.76
C ILE A 457 -17.02 -5.64 1.85
N GLU A 458 -17.79 -5.37 2.91
CA GLU A 458 -18.98 -6.17 3.27
C GLU A 458 -20.24 -5.73 2.53
N VAL A 459 -20.38 -4.43 2.23
CA VAL A 459 -21.59 -3.88 1.60
C VAL A 459 -21.37 -3.57 0.13
N LYS A 460 -20.17 -3.06 -0.23
CA LYS A 460 -19.83 -2.72 -1.62
C LYS A 460 -19.05 -3.81 -2.35
N ASN A 461 -18.83 -4.97 -1.72
CA ASN A 461 -18.15 -6.13 -2.30
C ASN A 461 -16.78 -5.82 -2.92
N GLN A 462 -16.03 -4.87 -2.32
CA GLN A 462 -14.64 -4.65 -2.74
C GLN A 462 -13.74 -5.79 -2.27
N SER A 463 -12.86 -6.23 -3.16
CA SER A 463 -11.91 -7.28 -2.84
C SER A 463 -10.83 -6.77 -1.87
N CYS A 464 -10.65 -7.47 -0.75
CA CYS A 464 -9.50 -7.27 0.14
C CYS A 464 -8.23 -8.01 -0.31
N PHE A 465 -8.29 -8.76 -1.42
CA PHE A 465 -7.14 -9.45 -2.02
C PHE A 465 -6.36 -8.56 -3.01
N ASP A 466 -6.76 -7.30 -3.16
CA ASP A 466 -6.05 -6.33 -4.00
C ASP A 466 -4.62 -6.10 -3.44
N PRO A 467 -3.56 -6.30 -4.25
CA PRO A 467 -2.18 -6.11 -3.79
C PRO A 467 -1.89 -4.74 -3.18
N ILE A 468 -2.55 -3.68 -3.65
CA ILE A 468 -2.39 -2.32 -3.13
C ILE A 468 -2.99 -2.21 -1.74
N VAL A 469 -4.14 -2.85 -1.49
CA VAL A 469 -4.79 -2.89 -0.17
C VAL A 469 -3.91 -3.63 0.83
N ILE A 470 -3.39 -4.80 0.45
CA ILE A 470 -2.49 -5.64 1.25
C ILE A 470 -1.24 -4.85 1.64
N GLN A 471 -0.60 -4.23 0.65
CA GLN A 471 0.57 -3.42 0.88
C GLN A 471 0.28 -2.23 1.80
N ASN A 472 -0.83 -1.51 1.57
CA ASN A 472 -1.15 -0.32 2.34
C ASN A 472 -1.32 -0.61 3.84
N CYS A 473 -1.71 -1.83 4.21
CA CYS A 473 -1.77 -2.23 5.62
C CYS A 473 -0.42 -2.11 6.33
N LEU A 474 0.69 -2.47 5.66
CA LEU A 474 2.03 -2.40 6.25
C LEU A 474 2.75 -1.08 5.93
N ARG A 475 2.58 -0.54 4.71
CA ARG A 475 3.16 0.75 4.31
C ARG A 475 2.68 1.89 5.22
N PHE A 476 1.39 1.90 5.51
CA PHE A 476 0.73 2.90 6.34
C PHE A 476 0.45 2.40 7.76
N CYS A 477 0.99 1.25 8.17
CA CYS A 477 0.86 0.75 9.55
C CYS A 477 -0.60 0.68 10.04
N ASN A 478 -1.54 0.33 9.16
CA ASN A 478 -2.94 0.09 9.50
C ASN A 478 -3.09 -1.38 9.91
N PHE A 479 -2.76 -1.66 11.16
CA PHE A 479 -2.66 -3.00 11.73
C PHE A 479 -4.02 -3.58 12.11
N HIS A 480 -4.99 -2.73 12.44
CA HIS A 480 -6.39 -3.16 12.54
C HIS A 480 -6.87 -3.74 11.21
N MET A 481 -6.59 -3.04 10.10
CA MET A 481 -6.94 -3.55 8.79
C MET A 481 -6.16 -4.82 8.43
N LEU A 482 -4.85 -4.87 8.73
CA LEU A 482 -4.03 -6.08 8.56
C LEU A 482 -4.68 -7.29 9.26
N SER A 483 -5.01 -7.14 10.54
CA SER A 483 -5.67 -8.20 11.34
C SER A 483 -7.01 -8.59 10.73
N TYR A 484 -7.83 -7.61 10.35
CA TYR A 484 -9.13 -7.84 9.74
C TYR A 484 -9.03 -8.63 8.42
N ILE A 485 -8.15 -8.26 7.49
CA ILE A 485 -8.06 -8.96 6.18
C ILE A 485 -7.42 -10.35 6.30
N LEU A 486 -6.48 -10.55 7.24
CA LEU A 486 -5.97 -11.88 7.57
C LEU A 486 -7.10 -12.77 8.08
N LYS A 487 -7.97 -12.26 8.97
CA LYS A 487 -9.17 -12.98 9.42
C LYS A 487 -10.13 -13.27 8.27
N LYS A 488 -10.27 -12.39 7.27
CA LYS A 488 -11.07 -12.65 6.05
C LYS A 488 -10.46 -13.69 5.11
N GLY A 489 -9.23 -14.13 5.36
CA GLY A 489 -8.58 -15.21 4.63
C GLY A 489 -7.55 -14.78 3.59
N VAL A 490 -7.10 -13.53 3.62
CA VAL A 490 -5.98 -13.10 2.79
C VAL A 490 -4.74 -13.90 3.19
N ASN A 491 -4.00 -14.37 2.19
CA ASN A 491 -2.80 -15.19 2.36
C ASN A 491 -1.69 -14.42 3.07
N ALA A 492 -1.26 -14.91 4.24
CA ALA A 492 -0.17 -14.35 5.04
C ALA A 492 1.16 -14.20 4.27
N ASN A 493 1.42 -15.03 3.25
CA ASN A 493 2.62 -14.92 2.39
C ASN A 493 2.74 -13.55 1.73
N LEU A 494 1.60 -12.93 1.38
CA LEU A 494 1.58 -11.63 0.69
C LEU A 494 2.10 -10.49 1.55
N PHE A 495 2.28 -10.70 2.86
CA PHE A 495 2.72 -9.68 3.80
C PHE A 495 4.21 -9.77 4.17
N LEU A 496 4.89 -10.90 3.96
CA LEU A 496 6.28 -11.06 4.42
C LEU A 496 7.24 -10.11 3.71
N LEU A 497 7.13 -10.01 2.39
CA LEU A 497 7.94 -9.07 1.61
C LEU A 497 7.69 -7.62 2.04
N GLU A 498 6.42 -7.23 2.23
CA GLU A 498 6.06 -5.88 2.65
C GLU A 498 6.52 -5.59 4.08
N ALA A 499 6.41 -6.56 5.01
CA ALA A 499 6.84 -6.40 6.40
C ALA A 499 8.34 -6.14 6.47
N VAL A 500 9.12 -6.87 5.67
CA VAL A 500 10.57 -6.69 5.59
C VAL A 500 10.95 -5.41 4.86
N HIS A 501 10.28 -5.08 3.75
CA HIS A 501 10.51 -3.84 3.01
C HIS A 501 10.30 -2.60 3.88
N TYR A 502 9.28 -2.61 4.75
CA TYR A 502 8.98 -1.49 5.64
C TYR A 502 9.66 -1.55 7.01
N ASP A 503 10.66 -2.43 7.19
CA ASP A 503 11.42 -2.63 8.44
C ASP A 503 10.54 -2.99 9.65
N ASN A 504 9.44 -3.70 9.42
CA ASN A 504 8.49 -4.10 10.45
C ASN A 504 8.93 -5.41 11.13
N ILE A 505 9.73 -5.28 12.19
CA ILE A 505 10.26 -6.41 12.95
C ILE A 505 9.16 -7.27 13.59
N PRO A 506 8.17 -6.72 14.34
CA PRO A 506 7.12 -7.54 14.95
C PRO A 506 6.29 -8.31 13.91
N ALA A 507 5.87 -7.67 12.81
CA ALA A 507 5.13 -8.35 11.75
C ALA A 507 5.98 -9.45 11.10
N THR A 508 7.27 -9.17 10.84
CA THR A 508 8.19 -10.18 10.26
C THR A 508 8.31 -11.38 11.20
N LYS A 509 8.53 -11.15 12.49
CA LYS A 509 8.66 -12.21 13.49
C LYS A 509 7.42 -13.10 13.52
N TRP A 510 6.24 -12.48 13.63
CA TRP A 510 4.97 -13.22 13.65
C TRP A 510 4.73 -14.01 12.36
N LEU A 511 4.96 -13.40 11.20
CA LEU A 511 4.79 -14.07 9.90
C LEU A 511 5.70 -15.30 9.80
N LEU A 512 6.95 -15.24 10.25
CA LEU A 512 7.87 -16.39 10.19
C LEU A 512 7.44 -17.57 11.09
N GLU A 513 6.55 -17.35 12.06
CA GLU A 513 5.98 -18.42 12.90
C GLU A 513 4.80 -19.15 12.23
N ILE A 514 4.24 -18.60 11.14
CA ILE A 514 3.11 -19.19 10.44
C ILE A 514 3.58 -20.36 9.56
N LYS A 515 3.00 -21.53 9.78
CA LYS A 515 3.24 -22.73 8.96
C LYS A 515 2.89 -22.44 7.49
N GLY A 516 3.78 -22.83 6.57
CA GLY A 516 3.58 -22.68 5.13
C GLY A 516 3.97 -21.32 4.56
N ILE A 517 4.62 -20.46 5.36
CA ILE A 517 5.20 -19.20 4.87
C ILE A 517 6.41 -19.46 3.96
N ASN A 518 6.40 -18.82 2.80
CA ASN A 518 7.47 -18.84 1.83
C ASN A 518 8.49 -17.74 2.13
N VAL A 519 9.49 -18.08 2.93
CA VAL A 519 10.60 -17.18 3.30
C VAL A 519 11.48 -16.73 2.13
N ASN A 520 11.36 -17.37 0.97
CA ASN A 520 12.12 -17.08 -0.23
C ASN A 520 11.26 -16.46 -1.35
N GLN A 521 10.03 -16.02 -1.05
CA GLN A 521 9.15 -15.43 -2.05
C GLN A 521 9.85 -14.27 -2.77
N GLN A 522 9.85 -14.31 -4.11
CA GLN A 522 10.39 -13.23 -4.91
C GLN A 522 9.30 -12.24 -5.28
N ASP A 523 9.62 -10.94 -5.25
CA ASP A 523 8.77 -9.94 -5.88
C ASP A 523 8.72 -10.17 -7.40
N THR A 524 7.64 -9.69 -8.03
CA THR A 524 7.40 -9.92 -9.46
C THR A 524 8.24 -9.03 -10.39
N LYS A 525 8.82 -7.95 -9.86
CA LYS A 525 9.46 -6.89 -10.68
C LYS A 525 10.97 -7.07 -10.79
N ARG A 526 11.63 -7.26 -9.65
CA ARG A 526 13.08 -7.34 -9.48
C ARG A 526 13.53 -8.75 -9.10
N GLY A 527 12.60 -9.61 -8.68
CA GLY A 527 12.93 -10.91 -8.12
C GLY A 527 13.58 -10.82 -6.75
N PHE A 528 13.34 -9.73 -6.00
CA PHE A 528 13.93 -9.57 -4.67
C PHE A 528 13.21 -10.50 -3.68
N THR A 529 14.00 -11.19 -2.86
CA THR A 529 13.49 -11.98 -1.72
C THR A 529 13.42 -11.11 -0.47
N PRO A 530 12.77 -11.57 0.62
CA PRO A 530 12.79 -10.85 1.90
C PRO A 530 14.23 -10.53 2.34
N LEU A 531 15.17 -11.47 2.16
CA LEU A 531 16.58 -11.26 2.53
C LEU A 531 17.26 -10.14 1.70
N HIS A 532 16.89 -9.94 0.43
CA HIS A 532 17.39 -8.82 -0.37
C HIS A 532 16.89 -7.48 0.16
N TYR A 533 15.61 -7.38 0.52
CA TYR A 533 15.04 -6.17 1.12
C TYR A 533 15.69 -5.84 2.47
N ALA A 534 15.86 -6.85 3.35
CA ALA A 534 16.52 -6.68 4.64
C ALA A 534 17.98 -6.22 4.50
N ALA A 535 18.72 -6.76 3.52
CA ALA A 535 20.08 -6.33 3.22
C ALA A 535 20.12 -4.89 2.69
N GLN A 536 19.19 -4.52 1.81
CA GLN A 536 19.10 -3.16 1.27
C GLN A 536 18.79 -2.14 2.37
N SER A 537 17.95 -2.48 3.35
CA SER A 537 17.65 -1.58 4.48
C SER A 537 18.77 -1.54 5.51
N GLY A 538 19.61 -2.58 5.59
CA GLY A 538 20.64 -2.74 6.60
C GLY A 538 20.09 -3.16 7.96
N ASN A 539 18.84 -3.64 8.02
CA ASN A 539 18.20 -4.03 9.27
C ASN A 539 18.70 -5.39 9.75
N ILE A 540 19.78 -5.39 10.55
CA ILE A 540 20.46 -6.59 11.06
C ILE A 540 19.50 -7.49 11.86
N LYS A 541 18.50 -6.91 12.56
CA LYS A 541 17.54 -7.69 13.34
C LYS A 541 16.66 -8.56 12.42
N ILE A 542 16.15 -7.97 11.33
CA ILE A 542 15.38 -8.72 10.33
C ILE A 542 16.25 -9.75 9.61
N ILE A 543 17.49 -9.39 9.26
CA ILE A 543 18.45 -10.35 8.68
C ILE A 543 18.63 -11.54 9.64
N GLY A 544 18.82 -11.29 10.93
CA GLY A 544 18.95 -12.34 11.95
C GLY A 544 17.71 -13.23 12.04
N LEU A 545 16.51 -12.65 12.02
CA LEU A 545 15.24 -13.42 12.00
C LEU A 545 15.15 -14.33 10.77
N LEU A 546 15.42 -13.80 9.59
CA LEU A 546 15.34 -14.56 8.33
C LEU A 546 16.40 -15.67 8.26
N LEU A 547 17.64 -15.38 8.66
CA LEU A 547 18.73 -16.37 8.67
C LEU A 547 18.52 -17.47 9.72
N GLY A 548 17.76 -17.17 10.78
CA GLY A 548 17.35 -18.16 11.78
C GLY A 548 16.21 -19.08 11.32
N THR A 549 15.59 -18.82 10.15
CA THR A 549 14.46 -19.62 9.66
C THR A 549 14.92 -20.75 8.74
N ASN A 550 14.36 -21.94 8.95
CA ASN A 550 14.65 -23.11 8.11
C ASN A 550 14.24 -22.85 6.65
N GLY A 551 15.05 -23.35 5.71
CA GLY A 551 14.77 -23.27 4.27
C GLY A 551 15.16 -21.96 3.60
N ILE A 552 15.73 -20.98 4.30
CA ILE A 552 16.20 -19.71 3.72
C ILE A 552 17.30 -19.93 2.65
N HIS A 553 17.17 -19.28 1.50
CA HIS A 553 18.09 -19.38 0.37
C HIS A 553 18.98 -18.13 0.25
N ILE A 554 20.13 -18.17 0.91
CA ILE A 554 21.06 -17.04 1.02
C ILE A 554 21.56 -16.56 -0.36
N ASN A 555 21.80 -17.47 -1.30
CA ASN A 555 22.37 -17.17 -2.62
C ASN A 555 21.32 -17.03 -3.73
N SER A 556 20.08 -16.71 -3.37
CA SER A 556 19.02 -16.41 -4.33
C SER A 556 19.47 -15.27 -5.25
N ARG A 557 19.19 -15.39 -6.55
CA ARG A 557 19.53 -14.35 -7.53
C ARG A 557 18.30 -13.52 -7.86
N THR A 558 18.50 -12.21 -7.96
CA THR A 558 17.49 -11.30 -8.52
C THR A 558 17.38 -11.47 -10.04
N VAL A 559 16.38 -10.84 -10.66
CA VAL A 559 16.24 -10.77 -12.13
C VAL A 559 17.49 -10.18 -12.80
N PHE A 560 18.23 -9.34 -12.09
CA PHE A 560 19.47 -8.73 -12.56
C PHE A 560 20.73 -9.55 -12.25
N ASN A 561 20.59 -10.80 -11.77
CA ASN A 561 21.68 -11.66 -11.29
C ASN A 561 22.48 -11.10 -10.08
N LEU A 562 21.96 -10.10 -9.36
CA LEU A 562 22.58 -9.68 -8.10
C LEU A 562 22.36 -10.77 -7.03
N MET A 563 23.43 -11.07 -6.29
CA MET A 563 23.41 -11.95 -5.12
C MET A 563 23.34 -11.14 -3.82
N PHE A 564 22.88 -11.77 -2.74
CA PHE A 564 22.80 -11.22 -1.38
C PHE A 564 24.03 -10.41 -0.92
N HIS A 565 25.24 -10.83 -1.29
CA HIS A 565 26.48 -10.18 -0.84
C HIS A 565 26.68 -8.76 -1.43
N PHE A 566 26.02 -8.41 -2.55
CA PHE A 566 26.10 -7.06 -3.12
C PHE A 566 25.25 -6.03 -2.37
N GLY A 567 24.15 -6.44 -1.74
CA GLY A 567 23.34 -5.54 -0.88
C GLY A 567 24.07 -5.16 0.40
N VAL A 568 24.81 -6.12 0.98
CA VAL A 568 25.69 -5.88 2.13
C VAL A 568 26.83 -4.91 1.77
N LEU A 569 27.46 -5.06 0.59
CA LEU A 569 28.54 -4.17 0.15
C LEU A 569 28.07 -2.73 -0.13
N TYR A 570 26.81 -2.49 -0.49
CA TYR A 570 26.30 -1.13 -0.74
C TYR A 570 26.09 -0.31 0.55
N HIS A 571 25.83 -0.96 1.69
CA HIS A 571 25.61 -0.28 2.98
C HIS A 571 26.91 -0.10 3.79
N PHE A 572 27.93 -0.92 3.52
CA PHE A 572 29.24 -0.78 4.18
C PHE A 572 30.20 0.21 3.48
N PHE A 573 29.83 0.79 2.33
CA PHE A 573 30.68 1.71 1.54
C PHE A 573 30.07 3.08 1.23
N ILE A 574 28.93 3.45 1.83
CA ILE A 574 28.37 4.82 1.83
C ILE A 574 28.23 5.24 3.28
#